data_AF-A0A2E8G7K7-F1
#
_entry.id   AF-A0A2E8G7K7-F1
#
_cell.length_a   1.000
_cell.length_b   1.000
_cell.length_c   1.000
_cell.angle_alpha   90.00
_cell.angle_beta   90.00
_cell.angle_gamma   90.00
#
_symmetry.space_group_name_H-M   'P 1'
#
loop_
_entity.id
_entity.type
_entity.pdbx_description
1 polymer ?
#
loop_
_entity_poly.entity_id
_entity_poly.type
_entity_poly.pdbx_seq_one_letter_code
_entity_poly.pdbx_strand_id
1 'polypeptide(L)'
;MLAQVESTKARLERIPKILKRFRQSVLAAAVSGRLTEGFNITDQDYYQSIDEEIIEDRKLATIPLPNAEELELAVSFFDGASWDRWKLYALEQLVDSKRGIPYGIVQTGEAQQEGVPTIRCGDVKPLYIESDNLKKVLPEIEDKYSRTRLRGGEVLLAIRGTVGNAAVIDDKLVANPINISREVAMIPVRGNISSRYVALLLQSPGGYRALAEKTKGVAQRGINLSDVKRLVTPLPTFSEQAEIVRRVDQLFAYADTIETQVNNALARVNNLTQSILAKAFRGELTEQWRKDNPDLISCENSAEALLEKIKAERAAAKLVKKAKAKVRKG
;
A
#
# COMPACT_ATOMS: atom_id res chain seq x y z
N MET A 1 12.61 -16.46 30.86
CA MET A 1 12.48 -17.05 29.52
C MET A 1 11.25 -16.54 28.77
N LEU A 2 10.03 -16.73 29.29
CA LEU A 2 8.79 -16.29 28.62
C LEU A 2 8.76 -14.77 28.33
N ALA A 3 9.13 -13.94 29.31
CA ALA A 3 9.19 -12.49 29.13
C ALA A 3 10.17 -12.03 28.03
N GLN A 4 11.27 -12.76 27.81
CA GLN A 4 12.23 -12.46 26.72
C GLN A 4 11.64 -12.82 25.35
N VAL A 5 10.89 -13.93 25.27
CA VAL A 5 10.18 -14.34 24.06
C VAL A 5 9.09 -13.33 23.70
N GLU A 6 8.30 -12.89 24.68
CA GLU A 6 7.27 -11.85 24.50
C GLU A 6 7.87 -10.50 24.07
N SER A 7 8.97 -10.08 24.69
CA SER A 7 9.70 -8.87 24.29
C SER A 7 10.21 -8.96 22.85
N THR A 8 10.72 -10.12 22.44
CA THR A 8 11.22 -10.35 21.07
C THR A 8 10.07 -10.32 20.06
N LYS A 9 8.95 -10.97 20.37
CA LYS A 9 7.73 -10.91 19.57
C LYS A 9 7.25 -9.48 19.36
N ALA A 10 7.15 -8.70 20.44
CA ALA A 10 6.72 -7.31 20.40
C ALA A 10 7.65 -6.41 19.56
N ARG A 11 8.95 -6.71 19.50
CA ARG A 11 9.90 -6.00 18.63
C ARG A 11 9.68 -6.35 17.16
N LEU A 12 9.53 -7.64 16.84
CA LEU A 12 9.29 -8.11 15.47
C LEU A 12 7.98 -7.56 14.91
N GLU A 13 6.92 -7.52 15.71
CA GLU A 13 5.59 -6.98 15.32
C GLU A 13 5.62 -5.49 14.97
N ARG A 14 6.63 -4.72 15.41
CA ARG A 14 6.79 -3.30 15.05
C ARG A 14 7.43 -3.09 13.67
N ILE A 15 8.18 -4.08 13.17
CA ILE A 15 8.98 -3.92 11.94
C ILE A 15 8.12 -3.65 10.71
N PRO A 16 6.96 -4.30 10.48
CA PRO A 16 6.11 -3.98 9.32
C PRO A 16 5.71 -2.49 9.25
N LYS A 17 5.43 -1.87 10.41
CA LYS A 17 5.14 -0.43 10.48
C LYS A 17 6.35 0.43 10.14
N ILE A 18 7.55 -0.01 10.54
CA ILE A 18 8.81 0.66 10.19
C ILE A 18 9.06 0.55 8.68
N LEU A 19 8.90 -0.64 8.10
CA LEU A 19 9.06 -0.85 6.65
C LEU A 19 8.06 -0.03 5.83
N LYS A 20 6.81 0.08 6.29
CA LYS A 20 5.84 0.98 5.68
C LYS A 20 6.33 2.44 5.67
N ARG A 21 6.84 2.94 6.80
CA ARG A 21 7.39 4.30 6.89
C ARG A 21 8.62 4.47 6.01
N PHE A 22 9.51 3.48 5.99
CA PHE A 22 10.67 3.46 5.12
C PHE A 22 10.29 3.58 3.65
N ARG A 23 9.35 2.77 3.14
CA ARG A 23 8.87 2.87 1.75
C ARG A 23 8.32 4.25 1.44
N GLN A 24 7.56 4.86 2.35
CA GLN A 24 7.05 6.23 2.19
C GLN A 24 8.17 7.28 2.15
N SER A 25 9.19 7.15 3.00
CA SER A 25 10.37 8.03 2.98
C SER A 25 11.18 7.88 1.69
N VAL A 26 11.31 6.66 1.16
CA VAL A 26 11.96 6.40 -0.14
C VAL A 26 11.20 7.09 -1.28
N LEU A 27 9.88 6.98 -1.32
CA LEU A 27 9.07 7.68 -2.33
C LEU A 27 9.17 9.20 -2.19
N ALA A 28 9.19 9.73 -0.96
CA ALA A 28 9.40 11.16 -0.73
C ALA A 28 10.78 11.63 -1.22
N ALA A 29 11.84 10.85 -0.97
CA ALA A 29 13.18 11.15 -1.46
C ALA A 29 13.27 11.09 -3.00
N ALA A 30 12.56 10.14 -3.62
CA ALA A 30 12.50 9.98 -5.07
C ALA A 30 11.92 11.21 -5.79
N VAL A 31 10.86 11.79 -5.25
CA VAL A 31 10.12 12.91 -5.89
C VAL A 31 10.58 14.30 -5.44
N SER A 32 11.44 14.37 -4.42
CA SER A 32 12.14 15.60 -4.03
C SER A 32 13.48 15.78 -4.74
N GLY A 33 13.97 14.72 -5.40
CA GLY A 33 15.29 14.66 -6.04
C GLY A 33 16.45 14.34 -5.09
N ARG A 34 16.18 14.20 -3.78
CA ARG A 34 17.19 13.76 -2.79
C ARG A 34 17.76 12.37 -3.08
N LEU A 35 16.96 11.50 -3.70
CA LEU A 35 17.43 10.17 -4.08
C LEU A 35 18.51 10.23 -5.16
N THR A 36 18.60 11.32 -5.92
CA THR A 36 19.49 11.54 -7.06
C THR A 36 20.29 12.85 -6.93
N GLU A 37 20.52 13.35 -5.72
CA GLU A 37 21.19 14.64 -5.47
C GLU A 37 22.55 14.77 -6.20
N GLY A 38 23.35 13.70 -6.21
CA GLY A 38 24.64 13.64 -6.93
C GLY A 38 24.57 13.18 -8.40
N PHE A 39 23.37 12.92 -8.94
CA PHE A 39 23.16 12.53 -10.33
C PHE A 39 23.01 13.79 -11.18
N ASN A 40 24.14 14.45 -11.47
CA ASN A 40 24.13 15.71 -12.22
C ASN A 40 24.08 15.46 -13.73
N ILE A 41 22.87 15.34 -14.25
CA ILE A 41 22.59 15.49 -15.68
C ILE A 41 21.48 16.54 -15.81
N THR A 42 21.88 17.80 -15.86
CA THR A 42 20.99 18.83 -16.39
C THR A 42 20.98 18.68 -17.89
N ASP A 43 19.90 18.13 -18.42
CA ASP A 43 19.70 17.93 -19.86
C ASP A 43 18.73 19.00 -20.36
N GLN A 44 19.30 20.15 -20.75
CA GLN A 44 18.49 21.26 -21.27
C GLN A 44 17.82 20.87 -22.60
N ASP A 45 18.47 20.01 -23.39
CA ASP A 45 17.95 19.51 -24.66
C ASP A 45 16.71 18.63 -24.44
N TYR A 46 16.70 17.80 -23.38
CA TYR A 46 15.52 17.03 -22.97
C TYR A 46 14.33 17.94 -22.72
N TYR A 47 14.49 18.96 -21.86
CA TYR A 47 13.40 19.87 -21.54
C TYR A 47 12.95 20.71 -22.73
N GLN A 48 13.89 21.10 -23.59
CA GLN A 48 13.56 21.79 -24.82
C GLN A 48 12.72 20.90 -25.75
N SER A 49 13.08 19.63 -25.92
CA SER A 49 12.30 18.69 -26.74
C SER A 49 10.87 18.50 -26.21
N ILE A 50 10.69 18.46 -24.88
CA ILE A 50 9.36 18.35 -24.26
C ILE A 50 8.54 19.61 -24.54
N ASP A 51 9.13 20.79 -24.38
CA ASP A 51 8.45 22.05 -24.62
C ASP A 51 8.07 22.22 -26.11
N GLU A 52 8.97 21.86 -27.02
CA GLU A 52 8.71 21.83 -28.48
C GLU A 52 7.55 20.87 -28.80
N GLU A 53 7.57 19.65 -28.27
CA GLU A 53 6.51 18.66 -28.41
C GLU A 53 5.14 19.13 -27.85
N ILE A 54 5.14 19.99 -26.83
CA ILE A 54 3.93 20.61 -26.27
C ILE A 54 3.43 21.73 -27.18
N ILE A 55 4.33 22.58 -27.69
CA ILE A 55 4.01 23.71 -28.56
C ILE A 55 3.46 23.23 -29.91
N GLU A 56 4.04 22.17 -30.48
CA GLU A 56 3.58 21.57 -31.74
C GLU A 56 2.19 20.92 -31.60
N ASP A 57 1.86 20.43 -30.41
CA ASP A 57 0.55 19.87 -30.12
C ASP A 57 -0.46 20.98 -29.75
N ARG A 58 -1.32 21.34 -30.71
CA ARG A 58 -2.35 22.38 -30.54
C ARG A 58 -3.22 22.23 -29.30
N LYS A 59 -3.46 21.01 -28.79
CA LYS A 59 -4.23 20.83 -27.56
C LYS A 59 -3.37 21.13 -26.34
N LEU A 60 -2.17 20.57 -26.28
CA LEU A 60 -1.29 20.75 -25.12
C LEU A 60 -0.80 22.20 -24.98
N ALA A 61 -0.55 22.88 -26.10
CA ALA A 61 -0.18 24.30 -26.14
C ALA A 61 -1.22 25.23 -25.49
N THR A 62 -2.49 24.80 -25.38
CA THR A 62 -3.56 25.58 -24.72
C THR A 62 -3.64 25.34 -23.21
N ILE A 63 -2.93 24.34 -22.70
CA ILE A 63 -2.93 24.01 -21.28
C ILE A 63 -1.98 24.99 -20.58
N PRO A 64 -2.48 25.80 -19.62
CA PRO A 64 -1.62 26.72 -18.90
C PRO A 64 -0.63 25.95 -18.04
N LEU A 65 0.61 26.46 -17.96
CA LEU A 65 1.56 26.04 -16.95
C LEU A 65 0.99 26.32 -15.55
N PRO A 66 1.41 25.55 -14.53
CA PRO A 66 1.06 25.84 -13.14
C PRO A 66 1.37 27.30 -12.77
N ASN A 67 0.42 27.98 -12.13
CA ASN A 67 0.62 29.34 -11.66
C ASN A 67 1.48 29.36 -10.38
N ALA A 68 1.88 30.56 -9.92
CA ALA A 68 2.74 30.71 -8.75
C ALA A 68 2.19 30.06 -7.47
N GLU A 69 0.89 30.13 -7.23
CA GLU A 69 0.23 29.53 -6.06
C GLU A 69 0.23 28.00 -6.14
N GLU A 70 -0.04 27.44 -7.33
CA GLU A 70 0.03 26.00 -7.59
C GLU A 70 1.47 25.48 -7.40
N LEU A 71 2.47 26.24 -7.84
CA LEU A 71 3.89 25.90 -7.67
C LEU A 71 4.31 25.93 -6.20
N GLU A 72 3.95 26.99 -5.46
CA GLU A 72 4.25 27.12 -4.03
C GLU A 72 3.63 25.97 -3.22
N LEU A 73 2.36 25.66 -3.51
CA LEU A 73 1.67 24.55 -2.88
C LEU A 73 2.34 23.21 -3.20
N ALA A 74 2.72 23.00 -4.45
CA ALA A 74 3.44 21.80 -4.86
C ALA A 74 4.78 21.65 -4.13
N VAL A 75 5.59 22.71 -4.03
CA VAL A 75 6.85 22.70 -3.27
C VAL A 75 6.61 22.26 -1.81
N SER A 76 5.55 22.77 -1.18
CA SER A 76 5.19 22.38 0.20
C SER A 76 4.81 20.90 0.36
N PHE A 77 4.22 20.30 -0.69
CA PHE A 77 3.81 18.90 -0.69
C PHE A 77 4.95 17.95 -0.99
N PHE A 78 5.89 18.33 -1.83
CA PHE A 78 6.92 17.41 -2.29
C PHE A 78 8.27 17.60 -1.60
N ASP A 79 8.43 18.63 -0.76
CA ASP A 79 9.71 18.95 -0.12
C ASP A 79 10.80 19.07 -1.19
N GLY A 80 10.53 19.94 -2.19
CA GLY A 80 11.17 20.01 -3.52
C GLY A 80 12.64 20.42 -3.54
N ALA A 81 13.48 19.71 -2.81
CA ALA A 81 14.88 20.01 -2.56
C ALA A 81 15.75 20.14 -3.83
N SER A 82 15.38 19.50 -4.94
CA SER A 82 16.08 19.57 -6.23
C SER A 82 15.25 20.11 -7.38
N TRP A 83 14.15 20.80 -7.09
CA TRP A 83 13.25 21.33 -8.13
C TRP A 83 13.83 22.54 -8.87
N ASP A 84 14.93 23.11 -8.38
CA ASP A 84 15.75 24.07 -9.12
C ASP A 84 16.31 23.49 -10.42
N ARG A 85 16.51 22.16 -10.47
CA ARG A 85 17.02 21.44 -11.65
C ARG A 85 15.91 20.84 -12.52
N TRP A 86 14.68 20.79 -12.03
CA TRP A 86 13.56 20.13 -12.70
C TRP A 86 12.55 21.16 -13.21
N LYS A 87 12.04 20.96 -14.43
CA LYS A 87 10.86 21.70 -14.87
C LYS A 87 9.60 21.10 -14.27
N LEU A 88 8.62 21.96 -14.01
CA LEU A 88 7.32 21.58 -13.48
C LEU A 88 6.26 21.78 -14.55
N TYR A 89 5.46 20.75 -14.77
CA TYR A 89 4.39 20.75 -15.76
C TYR A 89 3.05 20.46 -15.10
N ALA A 90 1.95 20.85 -15.74
CA ALA A 90 0.67 20.23 -15.44
C ALA A 90 0.69 18.79 -15.97
N LEU A 91 0.12 17.83 -15.22
CA LEU A 91 0.12 16.42 -15.63
C LEU A 91 -0.49 16.21 -17.03
N GLU A 92 -1.50 16.99 -17.42
CA GLU A 92 -2.11 16.91 -18.74
C GLU A 92 -1.16 17.31 -19.88
N GLN A 93 -0.11 18.10 -19.63
CA GLN A 93 0.92 18.42 -20.63
C GLN A 93 1.84 17.23 -20.94
N LEU A 94 1.87 16.23 -20.05
CA LEU A 94 2.79 15.09 -20.11
C LEU A 94 2.16 13.82 -20.72
N VAL A 95 0.90 13.89 -21.16
CA VAL A 95 0.17 12.72 -21.70
C VAL A 95 -0.02 12.80 -23.21
N ASP A 96 -0.33 11.65 -23.82
CA ASP A 96 -0.82 11.57 -25.20
C ASP A 96 -2.13 12.39 -25.32
N SER A 97 -2.04 13.54 -25.98
CA SER A 97 -3.15 14.51 -26.16
C SER A 97 -4.37 13.95 -26.91
N LYS A 98 -4.17 12.89 -27.73
CA LYS A 98 -5.25 12.23 -28.46
C LYS A 98 -6.13 11.43 -27.50
N ARG A 99 -5.51 10.84 -26.49
CA ARG A 99 -6.18 10.04 -25.47
C ARG A 99 -6.62 10.88 -24.28
N GLY A 100 -5.80 11.84 -23.87
CA GLY A 100 -6.00 12.68 -22.68
C GLY A 100 -6.02 11.84 -21.40
N ILE A 101 -6.64 12.39 -20.34
CA ILE A 101 -6.87 11.69 -19.07
C ILE A 101 -8.37 11.37 -18.89
N PRO A 102 -8.88 10.25 -19.44
CA PRO A 102 -10.27 9.84 -19.28
C PRO A 102 -10.49 8.90 -18.08
N TYR A 103 -11.74 8.71 -17.69
CA TYR A 103 -12.18 7.53 -16.91
C TYR A 103 -12.98 6.59 -17.81
N GLY A 104 -13.15 5.33 -17.40
CA GLY A 104 -13.79 4.30 -18.22
C GLY A 104 -15.28 4.08 -17.98
N ILE A 105 -15.68 2.82 -17.93
CA ILE A 105 -17.07 2.38 -17.98
C ILE A 105 -17.88 2.92 -16.79
N VAL A 106 -18.92 3.68 -17.11
CA VAL A 106 -19.84 4.34 -16.17
C VAL A 106 -20.71 3.35 -15.39
N GLN A 107 -21.32 2.42 -16.10
CA GLN A 107 -22.22 1.40 -15.57
C GLN A 107 -21.70 0.06 -16.07
N THR A 108 -21.04 -0.67 -15.18
CA THR A 108 -20.36 -1.93 -15.51
C THR A 108 -21.30 -3.14 -15.55
N GLY A 109 -22.63 -2.95 -15.38
CA GLY A 109 -23.62 -4.02 -15.35
C GLY A 109 -23.38 -5.05 -14.23
N GLU A 110 -23.97 -6.24 -14.37
CA GLU A 110 -23.66 -7.39 -13.53
C GLU A 110 -22.34 -8.05 -13.93
N ALA A 111 -21.67 -8.71 -12.99
CA ALA A 111 -20.44 -9.44 -13.29
C ALA A 111 -20.73 -10.66 -14.16
N GLN A 112 -19.95 -10.83 -15.23
CA GLN A 112 -20.09 -11.93 -16.17
C GLN A 112 -19.05 -13.02 -15.94
N GLN A 113 -19.35 -14.27 -16.30
CA GLN A 113 -18.36 -15.36 -16.31
C GLN A 113 -17.36 -15.19 -17.46
N GLU A 114 -17.85 -14.75 -18.62
CA GLU A 114 -17.09 -14.41 -19.82
C GLU A 114 -17.37 -12.95 -20.21
N GLY A 115 -16.38 -12.26 -20.78
CA GLY A 115 -16.51 -10.86 -21.14
C GLY A 115 -15.18 -10.11 -21.04
N VAL A 116 -15.23 -8.80 -21.18
CA VAL A 116 -14.05 -7.94 -21.16
C VAL A 116 -13.65 -7.66 -19.72
N PRO A 117 -12.43 -8.05 -19.27
CA PRO A 117 -11.94 -7.70 -17.95
C PRO A 117 -11.91 -6.19 -17.76
N THR A 118 -12.36 -5.73 -16.59
CA THR A 118 -12.48 -4.32 -16.25
C THR A 118 -11.86 -4.05 -14.88
N ILE A 119 -10.82 -3.22 -14.85
CA ILE A 119 -10.12 -2.80 -13.62
C ILE A 119 -10.97 -1.77 -12.87
N ARG A 120 -11.28 -2.04 -11.61
CA ARG A 120 -12.00 -1.13 -10.70
C ARG A 120 -11.03 -0.46 -9.74
N CYS A 121 -11.50 0.53 -8.98
CA CYS A 121 -10.64 1.21 -8.01
C CYS A 121 -9.97 0.24 -7.02
N GLY A 122 -10.70 -0.77 -6.53
CA GLY A 122 -10.19 -1.77 -5.60
C GLY A 122 -9.10 -2.67 -6.19
N ASP A 123 -9.02 -2.78 -7.52
CA ASP A 123 -8.05 -3.59 -8.25
C ASP A 123 -6.74 -2.80 -8.48
N VAL A 124 -6.79 -1.45 -8.41
CA VAL A 124 -5.60 -0.59 -8.42
C VAL A 124 -5.02 -0.53 -7.00
N LYS A 125 -3.87 -1.18 -6.81
CA LYS A 125 -3.13 -1.21 -5.54
C LYS A 125 -1.94 -0.25 -5.60
N PRO A 126 -1.26 0.01 -4.47
CA PRO A 126 -0.06 0.81 -4.53
C PRO A 126 1.04 0.20 -5.38
N LEU A 127 1.26 0.79 -6.56
CA LEU A 127 2.30 0.44 -7.54
C LEU A 127 2.15 -0.92 -8.24
N TYR A 128 1.01 -1.60 -8.09
CA TYR A 128 0.66 -2.78 -8.88
C TYR A 128 -0.84 -2.90 -9.14
N ILE A 129 -1.21 -3.70 -10.13
CA ILE A 129 -2.60 -4.04 -10.45
C ILE A 129 -2.89 -5.44 -9.94
N GLU A 130 -3.92 -5.57 -9.10
CA GLU A 130 -4.47 -6.86 -8.67
C GLU A 130 -5.34 -7.42 -9.79
N SER A 131 -4.85 -8.46 -10.47
CA SER A 131 -5.47 -8.97 -11.71
C SER A 131 -6.16 -10.32 -11.56
N ASP A 132 -6.05 -10.97 -10.39
CA ASP A 132 -6.50 -12.35 -10.18
C ASP A 132 -8.03 -12.52 -10.31
N ASN A 133 -8.81 -11.48 -9.98
CA ASN A 133 -10.26 -11.55 -9.96
C ASN A 133 -10.91 -10.27 -10.50
N LEU A 134 -10.52 -9.88 -11.71
CA LEU A 134 -11.11 -8.72 -12.38
C LEU A 134 -12.59 -8.98 -12.71
N LYS A 135 -13.42 -7.96 -12.51
CA LYS A 135 -14.81 -8.00 -12.97
C LYS A 135 -14.81 -8.06 -14.50
N LYS A 136 -15.54 -9.01 -15.08
CA LYS A 136 -15.79 -9.04 -16.52
C LYS A 136 -17.12 -8.39 -16.84
N VAL A 137 -17.13 -7.60 -17.91
CA VAL A 137 -18.27 -6.81 -18.39
C VAL A 137 -18.65 -7.29 -19.79
N LEU A 138 -19.93 -7.21 -20.14
CA LEU A 138 -20.43 -7.56 -21.47
C LEU A 138 -19.71 -6.73 -22.56
N PRO A 139 -19.30 -7.32 -23.69
CA PRO A 139 -18.64 -6.59 -24.78
C PRO A 139 -19.44 -5.38 -25.28
N GLU A 140 -20.77 -5.50 -25.41
CA GLU A 140 -21.67 -4.41 -25.81
C GLU A 140 -21.68 -3.19 -24.86
N ILE A 141 -21.34 -3.39 -23.58
CA ILE A 141 -21.17 -2.30 -22.62
C ILE A 141 -19.79 -1.68 -22.80
N GLU A 142 -18.74 -2.51 -22.93
CA GLU A 142 -17.36 -2.05 -23.04
C GLU A 142 -17.06 -1.35 -24.36
N ASP A 143 -17.66 -1.77 -25.48
CA ASP A 143 -17.43 -1.19 -26.81
C ASP A 143 -17.79 0.30 -26.89
N LYS A 144 -18.71 0.75 -26.02
CA LYS A 144 -19.08 2.17 -25.85
C LYS A 144 -17.94 3.01 -25.24
N TYR A 145 -16.91 2.37 -24.69
CA TYR A 145 -15.77 2.96 -23.97
C TYR A 145 -14.42 2.57 -24.60
N SER A 146 -14.36 2.41 -25.92
CA SER A 146 -13.14 2.08 -26.67
C SER A 146 -11.96 3.04 -26.41
N ARG A 147 -12.25 4.30 -26.04
CA ARG A 147 -11.23 5.32 -25.71
C ARG A 147 -10.40 5.01 -24.46
N THR A 148 -10.94 4.21 -23.55
CA THR A 148 -10.27 3.83 -22.28
C THR A 148 -9.78 2.40 -22.27
N ARG A 149 -9.84 1.71 -23.41
CA ARG A 149 -9.19 0.41 -23.58
C ARG A 149 -7.68 0.59 -23.43
N LEU A 150 -7.10 -0.22 -22.53
CA LEU A 150 -5.70 -0.14 -22.15
C LEU A 150 -4.80 -0.76 -23.22
N ARG A 151 -3.58 -0.22 -23.35
CA ARG A 151 -2.60 -0.62 -24.36
C ARG A 151 -1.28 -1.09 -23.76
N GLY A 152 -1.09 -0.94 -22.45
CA GLY A 152 0.18 -1.22 -21.80
C GLY A 152 0.90 0.09 -21.49
N GLY A 153 1.54 0.16 -20.33
CA GLY A 153 2.31 1.31 -19.89
C GLY A 153 1.50 2.52 -19.41
N GLU A 154 0.16 2.53 -19.49
CA GLU A 154 -0.63 3.62 -18.89
C GLU A 154 -0.55 3.59 -17.35
N VAL A 155 -0.53 4.77 -16.73
CA VAL A 155 -0.71 4.89 -15.28
C VAL A 155 -2.20 4.91 -14.98
N LEU A 156 -2.66 4.02 -14.12
CA LEU A 156 -4.04 3.96 -13.64
C LEU A 156 -4.10 4.63 -12.27
N LEU A 157 -5.02 5.57 -12.07
CA LEU A 157 -5.22 6.28 -10.80
C LEU A 157 -6.66 6.06 -10.32
N ALA A 158 -6.82 5.49 -9.13
CA ALA A 158 -8.12 5.44 -8.45
C ALA A 158 -8.53 6.86 -8.02
N ILE A 159 -9.63 7.35 -8.60
CA ILE A 159 -10.18 8.69 -8.35
C ILE A 159 -11.44 8.66 -7.48
N ARG A 160 -11.99 7.46 -7.21
CA ARG A 160 -13.08 7.20 -6.25
C ARG A 160 -12.82 5.88 -5.53
N GLY A 161 -13.37 5.70 -4.32
CA GLY A 161 -13.15 4.50 -3.51
C GLY A 161 -11.76 4.51 -2.86
N THR A 162 -10.82 3.73 -3.38
CA THR A 162 -9.40 3.69 -2.96
C THR A 162 -8.59 4.88 -3.51
N VAL A 163 -9.12 6.09 -3.31
CA VAL A 163 -8.59 7.33 -3.88
C VAL A 163 -7.09 7.48 -3.63
N GLY A 164 -6.36 7.79 -4.69
CA GLY A 164 -4.91 8.02 -4.67
C GLY A 164 -4.08 6.78 -4.97
N ASN A 165 -4.67 5.58 -5.01
CA ASN A 165 -3.95 4.42 -5.48
C ASN A 165 -3.62 4.58 -6.98
N ALA A 166 -2.34 4.62 -7.31
CA ALA A 166 -1.81 4.56 -8.66
C ALA A 166 -0.87 3.37 -8.90
N ALA A 167 -0.90 2.85 -10.12
CA ALA A 167 -0.02 1.79 -10.62
C ALA A 167 0.06 1.84 -12.15
N VAL A 168 1.09 1.23 -12.73
CA VAL A 168 1.24 1.08 -14.19
C VAL A 168 0.61 -0.23 -14.64
N ILE A 169 -0.15 -0.22 -15.73
CA ILE A 169 -0.64 -1.45 -16.36
C ILE A 169 0.50 -2.15 -17.10
N ASP A 170 0.72 -3.42 -16.79
CA ASP A 170 1.75 -4.26 -17.43
C ASP A 170 1.28 -4.69 -18.82
N ASP A 171 2.19 -4.69 -19.80
CA ASP A 171 1.95 -5.11 -21.18
C ASP A 171 1.42 -6.55 -21.28
N LYS A 172 1.73 -7.40 -20.30
CA LYS A 172 1.22 -8.78 -20.21
C LYS A 172 -0.28 -8.86 -19.95
N LEU A 173 -0.87 -7.83 -19.34
CA LEU A 173 -2.29 -7.79 -18.99
C LEU A 173 -3.18 -7.30 -20.14
N VAL A 174 -2.59 -6.77 -21.21
CA VAL A 174 -3.31 -6.16 -22.35
C VAL A 174 -3.27 -7.03 -23.62
N ALA A 175 -2.90 -8.31 -23.49
CA ALA A 175 -2.93 -9.27 -24.61
C ALA A 175 -4.33 -9.46 -25.20
N ASN A 176 -5.37 -9.25 -24.37
CA ASN A 176 -6.77 -9.16 -24.77
C ASN A 176 -7.32 -7.79 -24.37
N PRO A 177 -8.43 -7.33 -24.96
CA PRO A 177 -9.09 -6.11 -24.54
C PRO A 177 -9.31 -6.10 -23.02
N ILE A 178 -8.89 -5.02 -22.39
CA ILE A 178 -9.10 -4.74 -20.97
C ILE A 178 -9.41 -3.25 -20.83
N ASN A 179 -10.36 -2.94 -19.97
CA ASN A 179 -10.84 -1.58 -19.78
C ASN A 179 -10.83 -1.22 -18.28
N ILE A 180 -11.28 -0.01 -17.95
CA ILE A 180 -11.31 0.49 -16.57
C ILE A 180 -12.74 0.91 -16.20
N SER A 181 -13.07 0.92 -14.92
CA SER A 181 -14.32 1.51 -14.44
C SER A 181 -14.23 3.04 -14.36
N ARG A 182 -15.36 3.71 -14.21
CA ARG A 182 -15.43 5.17 -13.98
C ARG A 182 -14.64 5.64 -12.75
N GLU A 183 -14.34 4.75 -11.81
CA GLU A 183 -13.62 5.08 -10.58
C GLU A 183 -12.10 5.16 -10.77
N VAL A 184 -11.63 4.83 -11.98
CA VAL A 184 -10.22 4.80 -12.35
C VAL A 184 -10.00 5.75 -13.53
N ALA A 185 -9.04 6.65 -13.38
CA ALA A 185 -8.53 7.49 -14.46
C ALA A 185 -7.35 6.79 -15.14
N MET A 186 -7.28 6.93 -16.47
CA MET A 186 -6.14 6.49 -17.29
C MET A 186 -5.25 7.69 -17.59
N ILE A 187 -3.95 7.56 -17.34
CA ILE A 187 -2.94 8.59 -17.59
C ILE A 187 -1.92 7.98 -18.58
N PRO A 188 -2.12 8.17 -19.89
CA PRO A 188 -1.24 7.65 -20.94
C PRO A 188 -0.09 8.61 -21.18
N VAL A 189 0.98 8.52 -20.38
CA VAL A 189 2.16 9.40 -20.52
C VAL A 189 2.84 9.22 -21.88
N ARG A 190 3.50 10.27 -22.39
CA ARG A 190 4.23 10.23 -23.67
C ARG A 190 5.51 9.39 -23.55
N GLY A 191 6.06 8.94 -24.69
CA GLY A 191 7.15 7.94 -24.72
C GLY A 191 8.47 8.40 -24.09
N ASN A 192 8.75 9.71 -24.04
CA ASN A 192 9.91 10.31 -23.39
C ASN A 192 9.69 10.61 -21.88
N ILE A 193 8.67 9.98 -21.28
CA ILE A 193 8.30 10.13 -19.87
C ILE A 193 8.05 8.73 -19.29
N SER A 194 8.64 8.46 -18.13
CA SER A 194 8.49 7.18 -17.45
C SER A 194 7.15 7.10 -16.72
N SER A 195 6.27 6.19 -17.17
CA SER A 195 5.01 5.87 -16.47
C SER A 195 5.26 5.42 -15.02
N ARG A 196 6.37 4.67 -14.81
CA ARG A 196 6.77 4.23 -13.47
C ARG A 196 7.12 5.41 -12.58
N TYR A 197 7.86 6.39 -13.09
CA TYR A 197 8.15 7.62 -12.34
C TYR A 197 6.86 8.36 -11.96
N VAL A 198 5.93 8.55 -12.90
CA VAL A 198 4.64 9.20 -12.62
C VAL A 198 3.81 8.42 -11.58
N ALA A 199 3.80 7.08 -11.64
CA ALA A 199 3.15 6.25 -10.62
C ALA A 199 3.80 6.41 -9.22
N LEU A 200 5.15 6.45 -9.15
CA LEU A 200 5.88 6.73 -7.91
C LEU A 200 5.57 8.13 -7.37
N LEU A 201 5.43 9.11 -8.26
CA LEU A 201 5.06 10.48 -7.91
C LEU A 201 3.69 10.56 -7.26
N LEU A 202 2.69 9.98 -7.92
CA LEU A 202 1.31 9.95 -7.41
C LEU A 202 1.20 9.19 -6.08
N GLN A 203 2.03 8.15 -5.89
CA GLN A 203 2.05 7.33 -4.67
C GLN A 203 2.93 7.85 -3.55
N SER A 204 3.72 8.89 -3.81
CA SER A 204 4.52 9.53 -2.78
C SER A 204 3.63 10.23 -1.74
N PRO A 205 4.13 10.47 -0.52
CA PRO A 205 3.42 11.30 0.46
C PRO A 205 3.02 12.68 -0.08
N GLY A 206 3.83 13.27 -0.96
CA GLY A 206 3.53 14.54 -1.62
C GLY A 206 2.40 14.42 -2.64
N GLY A 207 2.44 13.39 -3.49
CA GLY A 207 1.37 13.09 -4.45
C GLY A 207 0.04 12.85 -3.76
N TYR A 208 0.03 12.07 -2.68
CA TYR A 208 -1.17 11.85 -1.89
C TYR A 208 -1.69 13.15 -1.26
N ARG A 209 -0.82 14.03 -0.75
CA ARG A 209 -1.22 15.35 -0.22
C ARG A 209 -1.84 16.24 -1.32
N ALA A 210 -1.23 16.29 -2.49
CA ALA A 210 -1.73 17.04 -3.65
C ALA A 210 -3.12 16.55 -4.09
N LEU A 211 -3.31 15.24 -4.16
CA LEU A 211 -4.59 14.60 -4.50
C LEU A 211 -5.65 14.82 -3.39
N ALA A 212 -5.25 14.74 -2.13
CA ALA A 212 -6.14 14.90 -0.98
C ALA A 212 -6.67 16.33 -0.86
N GLU A 213 -5.86 17.35 -1.13
CA GLU A 213 -6.27 18.76 -1.11
C GLU A 213 -7.36 19.05 -2.18
N LYS A 214 -7.31 18.36 -3.32
CA LYS A 214 -8.33 18.47 -4.38
C LYS A 214 -9.54 17.55 -4.20
N THR A 215 -9.55 16.70 -3.18
CA THR A 215 -10.65 15.73 -2.96
C THR A 215 -11.90 16.45 -2.43
N LYS A 216 -13.03 16.31 -3.14
CA LYS A 216 -14.31 16.93 -2.76
C LYS A 216 -15.30 15.88 -2.21
N GLY A 217 -16.22 16.34 -1.35
CA GLY A 217 -17.37 15.56 -0.88
C GLY A 217 -17.18 14.88 0.49
N VAL A 218 -18.20 15.01 1.36
CA VAL A 218 -18.20 14.42 2.71
C VAL A 218 -18.59 12.93 2.68
N ALA A 219 -19.55 12.55 1.82
CA ALA A 219 -20.11 11.19 1.75
C ALA A 219 -19.49 10.28 0.66
N GLN A 220 -19.01 10.86 -0.44
CA GLN A 220 -18.22 10.15 -1.48
C GLN A 220 -17.00 11.00 -1.81
N ARG A 221 -15.88 10.69 -1.16
CA ARG A 221 -14.59 11.32 -1.48
C ARG A 221 -14.17 10.90 -2.89
N GLY A 222 -13.97 11.87 -3.76
CA GLY A 222 -13.45 11.63 -5.10
C GLY A 222 -12.70 12.84 -5.65
N ILE A 223 -11.90 12.59 -6.68
CA ILE A 223 -11.09 13.59 -7.37
C ILE A 223 -11.68 13.80 -8.77
N ASN A 224 -11.84 15.05 -9.18
CA ASN A 224 -12.30 15.33 -10.54
C ASN A 224 -11.15 15.16 -11.53
N LEU A 225 -11.46 14.76 -12.76
CA LEU A 225 -10.43 14.67 -13.80
C LEU A 225 -9.74 16.01 -14.07
N SER A 226 -10.44 17.15 -13.93
CA SER A 226 -9.83 18.48 -14.04
C SER A 226 -8.74 18.71 -13.01
N ASP A 227 -8.94 18.20 -11.79
CA ASP A 227 -7.98 18.34 -10.70
C ASP A 227 -6.77 17.42 -10.96
N VAL A 228 -7.00 16.18 -11.44
CA VAL A 228 -5.92 15.27 -11.86
C VAL A 228 -5.07 15.88 -12.97
N LYS A 229 -5.71 16.47 -13.99
CA LYS A 229 -5.06 17.13 -15.12
C LYS A 229 -4.15 18.29 -14.71
N ARG A 230 -4.54 19.01 -13.65
CA ARG A 230 -3.84 20.19 -13.11
C ARG A 230 -2.80 19.85 -12.05
N LEU A 231 -2.57 18.58 -11.73
CA LEU A 231 -1.53 18.21 -10.78
C LEU A 231 -0.16 18.69 -11.28
N VAL A 232 0.49 19.48 -10.44
CA VAL A 232 1.87 19.92 -10.68
C VAL A 232 2.78 18.70 -10.59
N THR A 233 3.49 18.45 -11.68
CA THR A 233 4.35 17.29 -11.88
C THR A 233 5.79 17.80 -12.07
N PRO A 234 6.64 17.76 -11.03
CA PRO A 234 8.08 17.86 -11.23
C PRO A 234 8.56 16.77 -12.20
N LEU A 235 9.36 17.16 -13.19
CA LEU A 235 9.85 16.25 -14.21
C LEU A 235 11.40 16.24 -14.19
N PRO A 236 12.04 15.18 -13.66
CA PRO A 236 13.46 14.94 -13.86
C PRO A 236 13.76 14.65 -15.34
N THR A 237 15.02 14.69 -15.74
CA THR A 237 15.41 14.21 -17.08
C THR A 237 15.05 12.75 -17.26
N PHE A 238 14.86 12.27 -18.49
CA PHE A 238 14.47 10.87 -18.73
C PHE A 238 15.46 9.87 -18.11
N SER A 239 16.77 10.15 -18.21
CA SER A 239 17.80 9.34 -17.56
C SER A 239 17.70 9.37 -16.03
N GLU A 240 17.39 10.52 -15.43
CA GLU A 240 17.21 10.64 -14.00
C GLU A 240 15.93 9.92 -13.53
N GLN A 241 14.84 9.98 -14.29
CA GLN A 241 13.62 9.21 -14.01
C GLN A 241 13.92 7.70 -13.97
N ALA A 242 14.71 7.19 -14.91
CA ALA A 242 15.12 5.78 -14.93
C ALA A 242 15.97 5.42 -13.70
N GLU A 243 16.91 6.30 -13.31
CA GLU A 243 17.75 6.10 -12.12
C GLU A 243 16.93 6.14 -10.81
N ILE A 244 15.96 7.05 -10.71
CA ILE A 244 15.01 7.12 -9.59
C ILE A 244 14.26 5.79 -9.46
N VAL A 245 13.66 5.31 -10.55
CA VAL A 245 12.92 4.03 -10.57
C VAL A 245 13.84 2.89 -10.13
N ARG A 246 15.05 2.81 -10.68
CA ARG A 246 16.04 1.78 -10.33
C ARG A 246 16.39 1.79 -8.83
N ARG A 247 16.64 2.97 -8.24
CA ARG A 247 16.99 3.11 -6.82
C ARG A 247 15.81 2.75 -5.92
N VAL A 248 14.59 3.17 -6.28
CA VAL A 248 13.37 2.82 -5.53
C VAL A 248 13.16 1.31 -5.55
N ASP A 249 13.27 0.66 -6.71
CA ASP A 249 13.11 -0.79 -6.83
C ASP A 249 14.12 -1.56 -5.98
N GLN A 250 15.39 -1.12 -5.95
CA GLN A 250 16.41 -1.72 -5.09
C GLN A 250 16.10 -1.60 -3.60
N LEU A 251 15.67 -0.41 -3.15
CA LEU A 251 15.33 -0.16 -1.75
C LEU A 251 14.07 -0.92 -1.33
N PHE A 252 13.10 -1.04 -2.24
CA PHE A 252 11.86 -1.80 -1.99
C PHE A 252 12.13 -3.29 -1.91
N ALA A 253 12.93 -3.85 -2.83
CA ALA A 253 13.33 -5.25 -2.77
C ALA A 253 14.11 -5.59 -1.48
N TYR A 254 14.94 -4.66 -1.01
CA TYR A 254 15.60 -4.79 0.29
C TYR A 254 14.59 -4.81 1.45
N ALA A 255 13.60 -3.92 1.44
CA ALA A 255 12.51 -3.92 2.43
C ALA A 255 11.67 -5.20 2.40
N ASP A 256 11.37 -5.74 1.22
CA ASP A 256 10.62 -6.99 1.03
C ASP A 256 11.40 -8.19 1.61
N THR A 257 12.72 -8.19 1.44
CA THR A 257 13.61 -9.20 2.03
C THR A 257 13.54 -9.17 3.56
N ILE A 258 13.58 -7.97 4.17
CA ILE A 258 13.45 -7.81 5.63
C ILE A 258 12.06 -8.26 6.09
N GLU A 259 11.00 -7.88 5.38
CA GLU A 259 9.63 -8.26 5.70
C GLU A 259 9.47 -9.78 5.75
N THR A 260 10.02 -10.48 4.75
CA THR A 260 10.03 -11.94 4.69
C THR A 260 10.78 -12.57 5.87
N GLN A 261 11.96 -12.03 6.21
CA GLN A 261 12.75 -12.52 7.36
C GLN A 261 12.00 -12.33 8.68
N VAL A 262 11.32 -11.20 8.86
CA VAL A 262 10.52 -10.90 10.06
C VAL A 262 9.34 -11.84 10.18
N ASN A 263 8.61 -12.09 9.10
CA ASN A 263 7.48 -13.02 9.11
C ASN A 263 7.92 -14.44 9.49
N ASN A 264 9.07 -14.90 8.95
CA ASN A 264 9.67 -16.17 9.33
C ASN A 264 10.09 -16.21 10.80
N ALA A 265 10.69 -15.12 11.31
CA ALA A 265 11.07 -15.02 12.72
C ALA A 265 9.86 -15.03 13.66
N LEU A 266 8.77 -14.34 13.30
CA LEU A 266 7.51 -14.35 14.04
C LEU A 266 6.91 -15.76 14.12
N ALA A 267 6.91 -16.49 13.00
CA ALA A 267 6.45 -17.88 12.98
C ALA A 267 7.28 -18.76 13.94
N ARG A 268 8.62 -18.62 13.94
CA ARG A 268 9.51 -19.36 14.85
C ARG A 268 9.26 -19.02 16.31
N VAL A 269 9.07 -17.73 16.64
CA VAL A 269 8.77 -17.26 18.00
C VAL A 269 7.43 -17.81 18.50
N ASN A 270 6.40 -17.84 17.64
CA ASN A 270 5.11 -18.43 17.99
C ASN A 270 5.25 -19.94 18.27
N ASN A 271 5.98 -20.69 17.43
CA ASN A 271 6.23 -22.12 17.64
C ASN A 271 7.02 -22.40 18.93
N LEU A 272 8.04 -21.59 19.22
CA LEU A 272 8.81 -21.70 20.46
C LEU A 272 7.93 -21.45 21.69
N THR A 273 7.05 -20.45 21.63
CA THR A 273 6.12 -20.13 22.72
C THR A 273 5.20 -21.32 23.00
N GLN A 274 4.62 -21.93 21.96
CA GLN A 274 3.79 -23.13 22.09
C GLN A 274 4.58 -24.31 22.68
N SER A 275 5.82 -24.52 22.24
CA SER A 275 6.69 -25.57 22.77
C SER A 275 7.02 -25.36 24.25
N ILE A 276 7.39 -24.15 24.66
CA ILE A 276 7.67 -23.82 26.06
C ILE A 276 6.43 -24.04 26.93
N LEU A 277 5.26 -23.59 26.49
CA LEU A 277 4.00 -23.79 27.24
C LEU A 277 3.68 -25.28 27.36
N ALA A 278 3.80 -26.06 26.27
CA ALA A 278 3.56 -27.51 26.31
C ALA A 278 4.51 -28.22 27.29
N LYS A 279 5.81 -27.89 27.26
CA LYS A 279 6.80 -28.44 28.21
C LYS A 279 6.52 -28.01 29.66
N ALA A 280 6.07 -26.77 29.86
CA ALA A 280 5.68 -26.27 31.18
C ALA A 280 4.49 -27.05 31.74
N PHE A 281 3.44 -27.27 30.94
CA PHE A 281 2.26 -28.02 31.35
C PHE A 281 2.54 -29.51 31.60
N ARG A 282 3.44 -30.13 30.82
CA ARG A 282 3.91 -31.50 31.07
C ARG A 282 4.89 -31.60 32.25
N GLY A 283 5.28 -30.47 32.83
CA GLY A 283 6.21 -30.42 33.96
C GLY A 283 7.66 -30.77 33.58
N GLU A 284 7.98 -30.88 32.30
CA GLU A 284 9.33 -31.20 31.81
C GLU A 284 10.33 -30.11 32.19
N LEU A 285 9.89 -28.84 32.25
CA LEU A 285 10.75 -27.71 32.60
C LEU A 285 11.20 -27.70 34.07
N THR A 286 10.53 -28.45 34.94
CA THR A 286 10.87 -28.55 36.36
C THR A 286 11.27 -29.97 36.76
N GLU A 287 11.37 -30.90 35.80
CA GLU A 287 11.63 -32.32 36.07
C GLU A 287 12.94 -32.54 36.84
N GLN A 288 14.03 -31.92 36.42
CA GLN A 288 15.32 -32.02 37.09
C GLN A 288 15.26 -31.44 38.51
N TRP A 289 14.68 -30.25 38.67
CA TRP A 289 14.47 -29.65 39.99
C TRP A 289 13.64 -30.56 40.90
N ARG A 290 12.62 -31.24 40.36
CA ARG A 290 11.83 -32.20 41.14
C ARG A 290 12.64 -33.43 41.57
N LYS A 291 13.54 -33.93 40.73
CA LYS A 291 14.46 -35.03 41.08
C LYS A 291 15.46 -34.61 42.15
N ASP A 292 15.94 -33.37 42.08
CA ASP A 292 16.93 -32.83 43.01
C ASP A 292 16.33 -32.34 44.34
N ASN A 293 14.99 -32.21 44.42
CA ASN A 293 14.29 -31.73 45.62
C ASN A 293 13.08 -32.62 45.97
N PRO A 294 13.27 -33.93 46.25
CA PRO A 294 12.18 -34.86 46.48
C PRO A 294 11.36 -34.53 47.74
N ASP A 295 12.02 -34.04 48.80
CA ASP A 295 11.44 -33.77 50.12
C ASP A 295 10.37 -32.66 50.08
N LEU A 296 10.49 -31.71 49.13
CA LEU A 296 9.54 -30.59 48.96
C LEU A 296 8.24 -30.99 48.26
N ILE A 297 8.18 -32.19 47.68
CA ILE A 297 7.10 -32.65 46.80
C ILE A 297 6.37 -33.86 47.41
N SER A 298 7.01 -34.58 48.33
CA SER A 298 6.40 -35.68 49.05
C SER A 298 5.48 -35.21 50.19
N CYS A 299 4.28 -35.80 50.22
CA CYS A 299 3.30 -35.80 51.30
C CYS A 299 2.44 -34.53 51.47
N GLU A 300 2.97 -33.38 51.90
CA GLU A 300 2.11 -32.22 52.25
C GLU A 300 1.81 -31.25 51.09
N ASN A 301 2.71 -31.18 50.11
CA ASN A 301 2.62 -30.25 48.96
C ASN A 301 2.40 -30.97 47.62
N SER A 302 1.97 -32.24 47.64
CA SER A 302 1.75 -33.00 46.40
C SER A 302 0.59 -32.43 45.59
N ALA A 303 0.65 -32.61 44.27
CA ALA A 303 -0.42 -32.18 43.38
C ALA A 303 -1.75 -32.88 43.71
N GLU A 304 -1.72 -34.15 44.14
CA GLU A 304 -2.93 -34.86 44.62
C GLU A 304 -3.47 -34.26 45.92
N ALA A 305 -2.61 -33.95 46.90
CA ALA A 305 -3.02 -33.36 48.16
C ALA A 305 -3.68 -31.98 47.96
N LEU A 306 -3.15 -31.17 47.03
CA LEU A 306 -3.72 -29.87 46.67
C LEU A 306 -5.04 -30.01 45.89
N LEU A 307 -5.14 -30.98 44.98
CA LEU A 307 -6.38 -31.29 44.26
C LEU A 307 -7.50 -31.74 45.20
N GLU A 308 -7.19 -32.59 46.18
CA GLU A 308 -8.16 -33.03 47.19
C GLU A 308 -8.61 -31.87 48.09
N LYS A 309 -7.70 -30.96 48.49
CA LYS A 309 -8.08 -29.71 49.17
C LYS A 309 -9.04 -28.86 48.33
N ILE A 310 -8.74 -28.62 47.05
CA ILE A 310 -9.60 -27.82 46.16
C ILE A 310 -10.97 -28.50 45.95
N LYS A 311 -11.02 -29.83 45.81
CA LYS A 311 -12.29 -30.57 45.71
C LYS A 311 -13.10 -30.46 47.01
N ALA A 312 -12.47 -30.61 48.16
CA ALA A 312 -13.10 -30.50 49.47
C ALA A 312 -13.67 -29.09 49.70
N GLU A 313 -12.91 -28.04 49.39
CA GLU A 313 -13.37 -26.65 49.48
C GLU A 313 -14.55 -26.38 48.53
N ARG A 314 -14.50 -26.88 47.29
CA ARG A 314 -15.61 -26.74 46.33
C ARG A 314 -16.87 -27.51 46.77
N ALA A 315 -16.72 -28.68 47.37
CA ALA A 315 -17.84 -29.45 47.93
C ALA A 315 -18.46 -28.72 49.13
N ALA A 316 -17.65 -28.20 50.04
CA ALA A 316 -18.09 -27.39 51.17
C ALA A 316 -18.83 -26.13 50.71
N ALA A 317 -18.30 -25.41 49.72
CA ALA A 317 -18.95 -24.24 49.13
C ALA A 317 -20.31 -24.57 48.47
N LYS A 318 -20.44 -25.75 47.83
CA LYS A 318 -21.73 -26.25 47.30
C LYS A 318 -22.73 -26.57 48.41
N LEU A 319 -22.29 -27.16 49.52
CA LEU A 319 -23.14 -27.47 50.68
C LEU A 319 -23.64 -26.20 51.36
N VAL A 320 -22.79 -25.20 51.53
CA VAL A 320 -23.16 -23.87 52.08
C VAL A 320 -24.18 -23.17 51.18
N LYS A 321 -24.03 -23.25 49.84
CA LYS A 321 -25.03 -22.73 48.89
C LYS A 321 -26.38 -23.46 49.00
N LYS A 322 -26.39 -24.79 49.17
CA LYS A 322 -27.63 -25.58 49.36
C LYS A 322 -28.32 -25.28 50.70
N ALA A 323 -27.56 -25.12 51.78
CA ALA A 323 -28.12 -24.79 53.11
C ALA A 323 -28.79 -23.39 53.10
N LYS A 324 -28.15 -22.38 52.50
CA LYS A 324 -28.74 -21.04 52.32
C LYS A 324 -30.00 -21.05 51.45
N ALA A 325 -30.09 -21.97 50.48
CA ALA A 325 -31.28 -22.12 49.64
C ALA A 325 -32.46 -22.79 50.37
N LYS A 326 -32.19 -23.65 51.38
CA LYS A 326 -33.22 -24.36 52.15
C LYS A 326 -33.82 -23.50 53.27
N VAL A 327 -33.02 -22.65 53.91
CA VAL A 327 -33.47 -21.66 54.91
C VAL A 327 -34.37 -20.57 54.31
N ARG A 328 -34.25 -20.31 53.00
CA ARG A 328 -35.05 -19.30 52.29
C ARG A 328 -36.40 -19.82 51.77
N LYS A 329 -36.72 -21.11 52.00
CA LYS A 329 -37.94 -21.80 51.55
C LYS A 329 -38.72 -22.48 52.69
N GLY A 330 -38.33 -22.24 53.94
CA GLY A 330 -39.07 -22.62 55.14
C GLY A 330 -39.65 -21.39 55.79
#